data_AF-A0A8T3XKH9-F1
#
_entry.id   AF-A0A8T3XKH9-F1
#
_cell.length_a   1.000
_cell.length_b   1.000
_cell.length_c   1.000
_cell.angle_alpha   90.00
_cell.angle_beta   90.00
_cell.angle_gamma   90.00
#
_symmetry.space_group_name_H-M   'P 1'
#
loop_
_entity.id
_entity.type
_entity.pdbx_description
1 polymer ?
#
loop_
_entity_poly.entity_id
_entity_poly.type
_entity_poly.pdbx_seq_one_letter_code
_entity_poly.pdbx_strand_id
1 'polypeptide(L)'
;MAKKSLKNVDDKNYFMVCPRCGSTNVYHDLSKDMMAWGAPTRWLCKNCDYSAIVFPKLHKSKIEDFKKKIQQRTKEQQEIINKPTITKGYVNRKFNAILLFIYVISIVFGLIILIYDVITNQNYALFVFILLLILAISIGVFLNKLIKDF
;
A
#
# COMPACT_ATOMS: atom_id res chain seq x y z
N MET A 1 -47.12 -32.65 -5.67
CA MET A 1 -45.85 -31.95 -5.96
C MET A 1 -46.12 -30.84 -6.97
N ALA A 2 -46.22 -29.59 -6.51
CA ALA A 2 -46.55 -28.46 -7.39
C ALA A 2 -45.32 -28.06 -8.22
N LYS A 3 -45.43 -28.24 -9.55
CA LYS A 3 -44.43 -27.81 -10.54
C LYS A 3 -44.49 -26.27 -10.60
N LYS A 4 -43.60 -25.59 -9.86
CA LYS A 4 -43.44 -24.14 -9.92
C LYS A 4 -42.94 -23.78 -11.33
N SER A 5 -43.85 -23.31 -12.18
CA SER A 5 -43.53 -22.82 -13.52
C SER A 5 -42.49 -21.70 -13.41
N LEU A 6 -41.33 -21.92 -14.00
CA LEU A 6 -40.29 -20.90 -14.16
C LEU A 6 -40.88 -19.81 -15.06
N LYS A 7 -41.38 -18.76 -14.41
CA LYS A 7 -41.86 -17.52 -15.02
C LYS A 7 -40.75 -17.03 -15.95
N ASN A 8 -41.03 -16.90 -17.25
CA ASN A 8 -40.16 -16.22 -18.20
C ASN A 8 -39.79 -14.86 -17.60
N VAL A 9 -38.56 -14.76 -17.10
CA VAL A 9 -38.02 -13.53 -16.56
C VAL A 9 -37.67 -12.71 -17.78
N ASP A 10 -38.38 -11.62 -18.00
CA ASP A 10 -38.13 -10.68 -19.08
C ASP A 10 -36.67 -10.19 -19.01
N ASP A 11 -35.78 -10.80 -19.81
CA ASP A 11 -34.35 -10.48 -19.90
C ASP A 11 -34.08 -9.01 -20.23
N LYS A 12 -35.09 -8.29 -20.73
CA LYS A 12 -35.05 -6.86 -21.06
C LYS A 12 -34.72 -5.95 -19.87
N ASN A 13 -34.94 -6.41 -18.63
CA ASN A 13 -34.73 -5.59 -17.44
C ASN A 13 -33.51 -5.96 -16.61
N TYR A 14 -32.67 -6.90 -17.09
CA TYR A 14 -31.46 -7.33 -16.41
C TYR A 14 -30.21 -6.80 -17.11
N PHE A 15 -29.35 -6.12 -16.36
CA PHE A 15 -28.11 -5.55 -16.87
C PHE A 15 -26.92 -6.14 -16.09
N MET A 16 -25.81 -6.38 -16.79
CA MET A 16 -24.54 -6.71 -16.15
C MET A 16 -23.94 -5.46 -15.55
N VAL A 17 -23.49 -5.56 -14.30
CA VAL A 17 -22.96 -4.41 -13.55
C VAL A 17 -21.57 -4.74 -13.03
N CYS A 18 -20.63 -3.81 -13.18
CA CYS A 18 -19.28 -3.94 -12.64
C CYS A 18 -19.32 -3.94 -11.10
N PRO A 19 -18.76 -4.96 -10.42
CA PRO A 19 -18.76 -5.01 -8.96
C PRO A 19 -17.81 -4.00 -8.32
N ARG A 20 -16.88 -3.43 -9.11
CA ARG A 20 -15.88 -2.46 -8.62
C ARG A 20 -16.35 -1.01 -8.70
N CYS A 21 -16.98 -0.61 -9.80
CA CYS A 21 -17.41 0.79 -10.02
C CYS A 21 -18.92 0.95 -10.21
N GLY A 22 -19.67 -0.14 -10.34
CA GLY A 22 -21.11 -0.10 -10.59
C GLY A 22 -21.51 0.31 -12.01
N SER A 23 -20.58 0.43 -12.96
CA SER A 23 -20.91 0.71 -14.36
C SER A 23 -21.61 -0.48 -15.02
N THR A 24 -22.61 -0.20 -15.87
CA THR A 24 -23.28 -1.20 -16.72
C THR A 24 -22.55 -1.44 -18.04
N ASN A 25 -21.48 -0.68 -18.31
CA ASN A 25 -20.72 -0.75 -19.55
C ASN A 25 -19.65 -1.85 -19.46
N VAL A 26 -20.06 -3.06 -19.78
CA VAL A 26 -19.27 -4.29 -19.67
C VAL A 26 -19.24 -4.98 -21.03
N TYR A 27 -18.06 -5.44 -21.44
CA TYR A 27 -17.84 -6.13 -22.71
C TYR A 27 -16.94 -7.35 -22.50
N HIS A 28 -16.92 -8.27 -23.47
CA HIS A 28 -16.05 -9.43 -23.41
C HIS A 28 -14.61 -9.07 -23.79
N ASP A 29 -13.65 -9.64 -23.07
CA ASP A 29 -12.26 -9.67 -23.52
C ASP A 29 -12.15 -10.57 -24.75
N LEU A 30 -11.93 -9.96 -25.91
CA LEU A 30 -11.68 -10.67 -27.16
C LEU A 30 -10.20 -10.64 -27.53
N SER A 31 -9.31 -10.35 -26.58
CA SER A 31 -7.87 -10.44 -26.82
C SER A 31 -7.49 -11.83 -27.35
N LYS A 32 -6.74 -11.84 -28.46
CA LYS A 32 -6.29 -13.08 -29.13
C LYS A 32 -5.50 -13.96 -28.17
N ASP A 33 -4.80 -13.34 -27.22
CA ASP A 33 -4.00 -14.02 -26.21
C ASP A 33 -4.85 -14.88 -25.29
N MET A 34 -6.00 -14.40 -24.81
CA MET A 34 -6.88 -15.21 -23.94
C MET A 34 -7.46 -16.43 -24.68
N MET A 35 -7.82 -16.27 -25.97
CA MET A 35 -8.30 -17.38 -26.80
C MET A 35 -7.21 -18.40 -27.10
N ALA A 36 -5.99 -17.97 -27.44
CA ALA A 36 -4.88 -18.87 -27.77
C ALA A 36 -4.44 -19.74 -26.57
N TRP A 37 -4.56 -19.19 -25.35
CA TRP A 37 -4.23 -19.90 -24.11
C TRP A 37 -5.37 -20.81 -23.60
N GLY A 38 -6.49 -20.89 -24.32
CA GLY A 38 -7.66 -21.65 -23.87
C GLY A 38 -8.25 -21.12 -22.56
N ALA A 39 -7.97 -19.87 -22.21
CA ALA A 39 -8.46 -19.26 -20.98
C ALA A 39 -9.96 -18.94 -21.13
N PRO A 40 -10.75 -19.03 -20.04
CA PRO A 40 -12.16 -18.67 -20.10
C PRO A 40 -12.32 -17.19 -20.43
N THR A 41 -13.28 -16.86 -21.30
CA THR A 41 -13.59 -15.49 -21.71
C THR A 41 -13.91 -14.64 -20.47
N ARG A 42 -13.12 -13.59 -20.27
CA ARG A 42 -13.33 -12.63 -19.17
C ARG A 42 -14.25 -11.50 -19.64
N TRP A 43 -14.90 -10.86 -18.69
CA TRP A 43 -15.64 -9.62 -18.89
C TRP A 43 -14.79 -8.45 -18.40
N LEU A 44 -14.75 -7.37 -19.18
CA LEU A 44 -14.09 -6.12 -18.83
C LEU A 44 -15.09 -4.99 -18.66
N CYS A 45 -14.83 -4.15 -17.67
CA CYS A 45 -15.53 -2.89 -17.50
C CYS A 45 -14.81 -1.75 -18.22
N LYS A 46 -15.49 -1.02 -19.10
CA LYS A 46 -14.91 0.11 -19.84
C LYS A 46 -14.53 1.32 -18.97
N ASN A 47 -15.11 1.45 -17.78
CA ASN A 47 -14.92 2.62 -16.92
C ASN A 47 -13.73 2.52 -15.97
N CYS A 48 -13.32 1.31 -15.60
CA CYS A 48 -12.29 1.10 -14.56
C CYS A 48 -11.34 -0.06 -14.86
N ASP A 49 -11.42 -0.59 -16.09
CA ASP A 49 -10.64 -1.71 -16.63
C ASP A 49 -10.62 -2.95 -15.74
N TYR A 50 -11.65 -3.09 -14.90
CA TYR A 50 -11.81 -4.26 -14.05
C TYR A 50 -12.19 -5.46 -14.90
N SER A 51 -11.38 -6.52 -14.81
CA SER A 51 -11.62 -7.79 -15.48
C SER A 51 -12.05 -8.87 -14.48
N ALA A 52 -13.09 -9.63 -14.80
CA ALA A 52 -13.52 -10.79 -14.01
C ALA A 52 -14.21 -11.82 -14.89
N ILE A 53 -14.24 -13.08 -14.44
CA ILE A 53 -14.88 -14.18 -15.16
C ILE A 53 -16.41 -14.03 -15.14
N VAL A 54 -16.96 -13.44 -14.08
CA VAL A 54 -18.42 -13.29 -13.90
C VAL A 54 -18.74 -11.90 -13.39
N PHE A 55 -19.73 -11.26 -14.02
CA PHE A 55 -20.31 -10.01 -13.56
C PHE A 55 -21.74 -10.26 -13.06
N PRO A 56 -22.16 -9.64 -11.95
CA PRO A 56 -23.52 -9.78 -11.45
C PRO A 56 -24.53 -9.19 -12.45
N LYS A 57 -25.56 -9.96 -12.77
CA LYS A 57 -26.75 -9.48 -13.49
C LYS A 57 -27.76 -8.95 -12.48
N LEU A 58 -28.10 -7.67 -12.59
CA LEU A 58 -29.04 -7.00 -11.69
C LEU A 58 -30.24 -6.48 -12.46
N HIS A 59 -31.40 -6.56 -11.83
CA HIS A 59 -32.60 -5.90 -12.33
C HIS A 59 -32.42 -4.38 -12.29
N LYS A 60 -32.93 -3.66 -13.29
CA LYS A 60 -32.81 -2.19 -13.44
C LYS A 60 -33.05 -1.42 -12.13
N SER A 61 -34.08 -1.79 -11.37
CA SER A 61 -34.43 -1.14 -10.10
C SER A 61 -33.37 -1.28 -9.00
N LYS A 62 -32.53 -2.33 -9.02
CA LYS A 62 -31.52 -2.60 -7.99
C LYS A 62 -30.13 -2.05 -8.34
N ILE A 63 -29.95 -1.50 -9.55
CA ILE A 63 -28.65 -1.01 -10.02
C ILE A 63 -28.20 0.19 -9.19
N GLU A 64 -29.11 1.12 -8.90
CA GLU A 64 -28.77 2.32 -8.12
C GLU A 64 -28.39 1.98 -6.68
N ASP A 65 -29.14 1.11 -6.03
CA ASP A 65 -28.83 0.62 -4.68
C ASP A 65 -27.46 -0.08 -4.64
N PHE A 66 -27.15 -0.86 -5.67
CA PHE A 66 -25.87 -1.53 -5.79
C PHE A 66 -24.71 -0.54 -5.98
N LYS A 67 -24.88 0.49 -6.83
CA LYS A 67 -23.89 1.57 -7.00
C LYS A 67 -23.61 2.29 -5.68
N LYS A 68 -24.66 2.63 -4.92
CA LYS A 68 -24.52 3.28 -3.61
C LYS A 68 -23.73 2.41 -2.63
N LYS A 69 -24.02 1.10 -2.57
CA LYS A 69 -23.29 0.14 -1.72
C LYS A 69 -21.80 0.05 -2.08
N ILE A 70 -21.47 0.05 -3.38
CA ILE A 70 -20.07 0.05 -3.82
C ILE A 70 -19.36 1.32 -3.34
N GLN A 71 -19.97 2.49 -3.54
CA GLN A 71 -19.37 3.77 -3.15
C GLN A 71 -19.13 3.86 -1.63
N GLN A 72 -20.07 3.35 -0.81
CA GLN A 72 -19.90 3.28 0.64
C GLN A 72 -18.71 2.41 1.03
N ARG A 73 -18.62 1.19 0.47
CA ARG A 73 -17.47 0.29 0.72
C ARG A 73 -16.14 0.92 0.34
N THR A 74 -16.08 1.65 -0.78
CA THR A 74 -14.85 2.34 -1.20
C THR A 74 -14.45 3.42 -0.20
N LYS A 75 -15.41 4.20 0.32
CA LYS A 75 -15.15 5.23 1.34
C LYS A 75 -14.69 4.62 2.66
N GLU A 76 -15.34 3.55 3.13
CA GLU A 76 -14.94 2.82 4.34
C GLU A 76 -13.52 2.24 4.22
N GLN A 77 -13.19 1.64 3.06
CA GLN A 77 -11.84 1.14 2.81
C GLN A 77 -10.80 2.26 2.78
N GLN A 78 -11.10 3.40 2.16
CA GLN A 78 -10.22 4.57 2.21
C GLN A 78 -10.02 5.07 3.65
N GLU A 79 -11.08 5.09 4.46
CA GLU A 79 -10.97 5.44 5.88
C GLU A 79 -10.07 4.46 6.64
N ILE A 80 -10.17 3.15 6.38
CA ILE A 80 -9.31 2.13 6.99
C ILE A 80 -7.85 2.28 6.52
N ILE A 81 -7.61 2.55 5.22
CA ILE A 81 -6.27 2.75 4.66
C ILE A 81 -5.62 4.02 5.22
N ASN A 82 -6.43 5.05 5.46
CA ASN A 82 -6.02 6.34 5.99
C ASN A 82 -5.89 6.34 7.51
N LYS A 83 -6.48 5.36 8.22
CA LYS A 83 -6.19 5.17 9.65
C LYS A 83 -4.70 4.83 9.78
N PRO A 84 -3.95 5.59 10.60
CA PRO A 84 -2.55 5.30 10.83
C PRO A 84 -2.45 3.92 11.49
N THR A 85 -2.04 2.93 10.71
CA THR A 85 -1.73 1.59 11.20
C THR A 85 -0.32 1.64 11.80
N ILE A 86 -0.14 0.93 12.91
CA ILE A 86 1.14 0.86 13.66
C ILE A 86 2.32 0.44 12.75
N THR A 87 2.05 -0.24 11.64
CA THR A 87 3.02 -0.67 10.63
C THR A 87 3.47 0.41 9.66
N LYS A 88 2.71 1.50 9.47
CA LYS A 88 3.16 2.67 8.70
C LYS A 88 4.02 3.57 9.59
N GLY A 89 5.23 3.08 9.90
CA GLY A 89 6.40 3.88 10.26
C GLY A 89 6.14 5.11 11.14
N TYR A 90 5.35 4.97 12.21
CA TYR A 90 5.19 6.06 13.16
C TYR A 90 6.47 6.13 13.99
N VAL A 91 7.51 6.77 13.43
CA VAL A 91 8.73 7.08 14.16
C VAL A 91 8.32 8.11 15.20
N ASN A 92 7.97 7.62 16.38
CA ASN A 92 7.46 8.42 17.47
C ASN A 92 8.47 9.54 17.75
N ARG A 93 8.01 10.79 17.88
CA ARG A 93 8.86 11.95 18.17
C ARG A 93 9.80 11.69 19.37
N LYS A 94 9.35 10.90 20.34
CA LYS A 94 10.15 10.44 21.49
C LYS A 94 11.30 9.50 21.11
N PHE A 95 11.11 8.64 20.11
CA PHE A 95 12.14 7.73 19.61
C PHE A 95 13.27 8.48 18.89
N ASN A 96 12.93 9.50 18.09
CA ASN A 96 13.94 10.36 17.47
C ASN A 96 14.74 11.15 18.52
N ALA A 97 14.10 11.59 19.61
CA ALA A 97 14.81 12.24 20.71
C ALA A 97 15.81 11.29 21.41
N ILE A 98 15.44 10.02 21.60
CA ILE A 98 16.34 8.99 22.18
C ILE A 98 17.53 8.73 21.24
N LEU A 99 17.29 8.61 19.94
CA LEU A 99 18.36 8.42 18.94
C LEU A 99 19.33 9.61 18.92
N LEU A 100 18.81 10.84 18.95
CA LEU A 100 19.65 12.05 19.05
C LEU A 100 20.47 12.07 20.35
N PHE A 101 19.89 11.64 21.47
CA PHE A 101 20.60 11.57 22.74
C PHE A 101 21.77 10.58 22.71
N ILE A 102 21.55 9.38 22.15
CA ILE A 102 22.61 8.37 21.96
C ILE A 102 23.73 8.92 21.06
N TYR A 103 23.37 9.66 20.02
CA TYR A 103 24.33 10.28 19.11
C TYR A 103 25.21 11.31 19.81
N VAL A 104 24.61 12.20 20.62
CA VAL A 104 25.35 13.20 21.40
C VAL A 104 26.30 12.53 22.39
N ILE A 105 25.85 11.49 23.10
CA ILE A 105 26.71 10.71 24.02
C ILE A 105 27.91 10.12 23.27
N SER A 106 27.69 9.56 22.08
CA SER A 106 28.74 8.92 21.29
C SER A 106 29.83 9.93 20.88
N ILE A 107 29.45 11.15 20.52
CA ILE A 107 30.41 12.24 20.21
C ILE A 107 31.23 12.61 21.45
N VAL A 108 30.57 12.80 22.60
CA VAL A 108 31.28 13.14 23.85
C VAL A 108 32.27 12.06 24.23
N PHE A 109 31.89 10.79 24.10
CA PHE A 109 32.77 9.66 24.39
C PHE A 109 33.98 9.61 23.45
N GLY A 110 33.77 9.87 22.16
CA GLY A 110 34.86 9.98 21.17
C GLY A 110 35.86 11.09 21.50
N LEU A 111 35.38 12.25 21.97
CA LEU A 111 36.24 13.36 22.39
C LEU A 111 37.07 13.01 23.64
N ILE A 112 36.47 12.31 24.61
CA ILE A 112 37.19 11.86 25.82
C ILE A 112 38.34 10.92 25.44
N ILE A 113 38.09 9.97 24.52
CA ILE A 113 39.13 9.04 24.03
C ILE A 113 40.27 9.80 23.34
N LEU A 114 39.95 10.80 22.52
CA LEU A 114 40.95 11.64 21.85
C LEU A 114 41.84 12.39 22.85
N ILE A 115 41.26 12.96 23.92
CA ILE A 115 42.02 13.64 24.97
C ILE A 115 42.92 12.65 25.70
N TYR A 116 42.43 11.44 25.99
CA TYR A 116 43.23 10.39 26.62
C TYR A 116 44.42 9.96 25.75
N ASP A 117 44.23 9.84 24.44
CA ASP A 117 45.27 9.46 23.48
C ASP A 117 46.42 10.50 23.48
N VAL A 118 46.06 11.79 23.46
CA VAL A 118 47.03 12.90 23.55
C VAL A 118 47.83 12.86 24.85
N ILE A 119 47.20 12.50 25.97
CA ILE A 119 47.86 12.44 27.29
C ILE A 119 48.78 11.21 27.40
N THR A 120 48.36 10.06 26.88
CA THR A 120 49.11 8.78 27.05
C THR A 120 50.09 8.49 25.92
N ASN A 121 50.09 9.28 24.84
CA ASN A 121 50.96 9.14 23.66
C ASN A 121 50.92 7.72 23.07
N GLN A 122 49.78 7.06 23.21
CA GLN A 122 49.46 5.86 22.46
C GLN A 122 48.89 6.27 21.10
N ASN A 123 48.79 5.33 20.16
CA ASN A 123 48.25 5.61 18.82
C ASN A 123 46.91 4.91 18.66
N TYR A 124 45.84 5.46 19.26
CA TYR A 124 44.47 5.00 19.02
C TYR A 124 43.84 5.60 17.75
N ALA A 125 44.63 6.24 16.89
CA ALA A 125 44.20 6.86 15.63
C ALA A 125 43.31 5.95 14.76
N LEU A 126 43.59 4.64 14.73
CA LEU A 126 42.82 3.66 13.96
C LEU A 126 41.42 3.46 14.55
N PHE A 127 41.29 3.47 15.89
CA PHE A 127 40.00 3.34 16.58
C PHE A 127 39.11 4.57 16.34
N VAL A 128 39.71 5.77 16.41
CA VAL A 128 39.00 7.03 16.11
C VAL A 128 38.50 7.06 14.66
N PHE A 129 39.32 6.61 13.72
CA PHE A 129 38.96 6.56 12.30
C PHE A 129 37.77 5.62 12.04
N ILE A 130 37.76 4.43 12.67
CA ILE A 130 36.63 3.49 12.59
C ILE A 130 35.35 4.12 13.17
N LEU A 131 35.46 4.83 14.29
CA LEU A 131 34.32 5.47 14.95
C LEU A 131 33.72 6.59 14.07
N LEU A 132 34.56 7.38 13.40
CA LEU A 132 34.14 8.41 12.44
C LEU A 132 33.46 7.81 11.20
N LEU A 133 33.94 6.67 10.69
CA LEU A 133 33.30 5.98 9.57
C LEU A 133 31.90 5.47 9.93
N ILE A 134 31.74 4.90 11.13
CA ILE A 134 30.43 4.44 11.62
C ILE A 134 29.46 5.62 11.77
N LEU A 135 29.96 6.76 12.28
CA LEU A 135 29.18 8.00 12.37
C LEU A 135 28.77 8.52 10.98
N ALA A 136 29.66 8.53 9.99
CA ALA A 136 29.33 8.96 8.63
C ALA A 136 28.26 8.08 7.96
N ILE A 137 28.36 6.75 8.12
CA ILE A 137 27.39 5.81 7.56
C ILE A 137 26.02 6.00 8.23
N SER A 138 25.97 6.13 9.56
CA SER A 138 24.71 6.36 10.28
C SER A 138 24.04 7.67 9.89
N ILE A 139 24.80 8.76 9.69
CA ILE A 139 24.30 10.04 9.18
C ILE A 139 23.73 9.87 7.76
N GLY A 140 24.43 9.15 6.88
CA GLY A 140 23.97 8.91 5.51
C GLY A 140 22.65 8.15 5.44
N VAL A 141 22.49 7.10 6.27
CA VAL A 141 21.23 6.34 6.38
C VAL A 141 20.10 7.23 6.92
N PHE A 142 20.40 8.08 7.90
CA PHE A 142 19.42 8.98 8.50
C PHE A 142 18.95 10.07 7.52
N LEU A 143 19.88 10.70 6.79
CA LEU A 143 19.57 11.70 5.76
C LEU A 143 18.75 11.11 4.60
N ASN A 144 19.09 9.91 4.12
CA ASN A 144 18.33 9.23 3.07
C ASN A 144 16.89 8.92 3.51
N LYS A 145 16.69 8.64 4.80
CA LYS A 145 15.35 8.44 5.36
C LYS A 145 14.57 9.74 5.46
N LEU A 146 15.19 10.81 5.97
CA LEU A 146 14.59 12.15 6.03
C LEU A 146 14.16 12.69 4.67
N ILE A 147 14.96 12.45 3.62
CA ILE A 147 14.65 12.87 2.23
C ILE A 147 13.45 12.11 1.66
N LYS A 148 13.22 10.86 2.04
CA LYS A 148 12.08 10.06 1.55
C LYS A 148 10.76 10.40 2.24
N ASP A 149 10.84 10.95 3.45
CA ASP A 149 9.68 11.33 4.25
C ASP A 149 9.22 12.78 3.96
N PHE A 150 9.97 13.54 3.16
CA PHE A 150 9.68 14.91 2.70
C PHE A 150 9.23 14.92 1.23
#